data_AF-A0A938C0Z5-F1
#
_entry.id   AF-A0A938C0Z5-F1
#
_cell.length_a   1.000
_cell.length_b   1.000
_cell.length_c   1.000
_cell.angle_alpha   90.00
_cell.angle_beta   90.00
_cell.angle_gamma   90.00
#
_symmetry.space_group_name_H-M   'P 1'
#
loop_
_entity.id
_entity.type
_entity.pdbx_description
1 polymer ?
#
loop_
_entity_poly.entity_id
_entity_poly.type
_entity_poly.pdbx_seq_one_letter_code
_entity_poly.pdbx_strand_id
1 'polypeptide(L)' 'MHKILLIQGPNMSYLGKRQPEIYGKTTAARLDALLLAHAQKNSYALEIFYTHSEP' A
#
# COMPACT_ATOMS: atom_id res chain seq x y z
N MET A 1 20.76 7.31 -0.02
CA MET A 1 19.56 6.45 0.10
C MET A 1 18.37 7.22 -0.44
N HIS A 2 17.58 6.61 -1.33
CA HIS A 2 16.38 7.26 -1.87
C HIS A 2 15.23 7.11 -0.87
N LYS A 3 14.39 8.16 -0.75
CA LYS A 3 13.16 8.13 0.05
C LYS A 3 11.96 8.26 -0.90
N ILE A 4 11.04 7.31 -0.81
CA ILE A 4 9.83 7.23 -1.64
C ILE A 4 8.61 7.37 -0.74
N LEU A 5 7.67 8.22 -1.13
CA LEU A 5 6.34 8.30 -0.54
C LEU A 5 5.33 7.65 -1.50
N LEU A 6 4.62 6.64 -1.02
CA LEU A 6 3.52 6.00 -1.71
C LEU A 6 2.20 6.56 -1.17
N ILE A 7 1.46 7.28 -2.02
CA ILE A 7 0.13 7.79 -1.69
C ILE A 7 -0.92 6.86 -2.28
N GLN A 8 -1.71 6.27 -1.41
CA GLN A 8 -2.82 5.39 -1.74
C GLN A 8 -4.11 6.18 -1.70
N GLY A 9 -4.83 6.17 -2.83
CA GLY A 9 -6.06 6.92 -2.99
C GLY A 9 -7.27 6.30 -2.26
N PRO A 10 -8.46 6.86 -2.52
CA PRO A 10 -9.68 6.47 -1.82
C PRO A 10 -9.98 4.98 -1.93
N ASN A 11 -10.49 4.41 -0.84
CA ASN A 11 -10.93 3.03 -0.72
C ASN A 11 -9.82 1.96 -0.78
N MET A 12 -8.55 2.32 -1.00
CA MET A 12 -7.43 1.37 -1.03
C MET A 12 -7.20 0.68 0.33
N SER A 13 -7.65 1.29 1.42
CA SER A 13 -7.66 0.69 2.77
C SER A 13 -8.61 -0.52 2.89
N TYR A 14 -9.54 -0.70 1.94
CA TYR A 14 -10.49 -1.83 1.91
C TYR A 14 -10.04 -3.01 1.03
N LEU A 15 -8.81 -2.97 0.48
CA LEU A 15 -8.28 -4.08 -0.32
C LEU A 15 -8.38 -5.41 0.44
N GLY A 16 -8.75 -6.48 -0.26
CA GLY A 16 -8.97 -7.81 0.31
C GLY A 16 -10.29 -7.98 1.08
N LYS A 17 -11.06 -6.90 1.30
CA LYS A 17 -12.38 -6.94 1.94
C LYS A 17 -13.50 -6.64 0.97
N ARG A 18 -13.33 -5.62 0.12
CA ARG A 18 -14.32 -5.22 -0.88
C ARG A 18 -14.11 -5.99 -2.18
N GLN A 19 -15.15 -6.68 -2.65
CA GLN A 19 -15.17 -7.41 -3.94
C GLN A 19 -13.91 -8.26 -4.17
N PRO A 20 -13.58 -9.21 -3.27
CA PRO A 20 -12.36 -10.02 -3.37
C PRO A 20 -12.27 -10.86 -4.65
N GLU A 21 -13.39 -11.12 -5.31
CA GLU A 21 -13.47 -11.73 -6.64
C GLU A 21 -12.90 -10.85 -7.76
N ILE A 22 -12.85 -9.53 -7.56
CA ILE A 22 -12.28 -8.55 -8.51
C ILE A 22 -10.86 -8.16 -8.09
N TYR A 23 -10.66 -7.81 -6.82
CA TYR A 23 -9.41 -7.20 -6.33
C TYR A 23 -8.48 -8.19 -5.62
N GLY A 24 -8.88 -9.47 -5.57
CA GLY A 24 -8.17 -10.50 -4.83
C GLY A 24 -8.35 -10.40 -3.31
N LYS A 25 -7.72 -11.33 -2.60
CA LYS A 25 -7.82 -11.47 -1.14
C LYS A 25 -6.68 -10.78 -0.38
N THR A 26 -5.71 -10.20 -1.08
CA THR A 26 -4.59 -9.49 -0.45
C THR A 26 -5.12 -8.26 0.26
N THR A 27 -4.88 -8.16 1.57
CA THR A 27 -5.31 -6.99 2.34
C THR A 27 -4.35 -5.82 2.19
N ALA A 28 -4.81 -4.60 2.48
CA ALA A 28 -3.95 -3.41 2.53
C ALA A 28 -2.73 -3.64 3.45
N ALA A 29 -2.94 -4.17 4.67
CA ALA A 29 -1.86 -4.50 5.60
C ALA A 29 -0.87 -5.55 5.04
N ARG A 30 -1.36 -6.52 4.25
CA ARG A 30 -0.47 -7.50 3.60
C ARG A 30 0.33 -6.87 2.48
N LEU A 31 -0.29 -5.98 1.69
CA LEU A 31 0.40 -5.21 0.66
C LEU A 31 1.49 -4.32 1.26
N ASP A 32 1.19 -3.60 2.34
CA ASP A 32 2.16 -2.74 3.06
C ASP A 32 3.39 -3.54 3.50
N ALA A 33 3.18 -4.71 4.11
CA ALA A 33 4.28 -5.58 4.54
C ALA A 33 5.15 -6.05 3.36
N LEU A 34 4.54 -6.37 2.21
CA LEU A 34 5.27 -6.76 1.01
C LEU A 34 6.10 -5.60 0.44
N LEU A 35 5.53 -4.40 0.41
CA LEU A 35 6.19 -3.20 -0.08
C LEU A 35 7.35 -2.75 0.82
N LEU A 36 7.17 -2.80 2.14
CA LEU A 36 8.23 -2.51 3.11
C LEU A 36 9.37 -3.52 3.04
N ALA A 37 9.07 -4.82 2.91
CA ALA A 37 10.08 -5.85 2.72
C ALA A 37 10.85 -5.65 1.40
N HIS A 38 10.16 -5.27 0.33
CA HIS A 38 10.79 -4.93 -0.95
C HIS A 38 11.70 -3.70 -0.81
N ALA A 39 11.26 -2.66 -0.10
CA ALA A 39 12.06 -1.46 0.16
C ALA A 39 13.34 -1.78 0.93
N GLN A 40 13.23 -2.60 1.99
CA GLN A 40 14.37 -3.07 2.76
C GLN A 40 15.35 -3.87 1.88
N LYS A 41 14.85 -4.79 1.06
CA LYS A 41 15.67 -5.61 0.16
C LYS A 41 16.45 -4.77 -0.87
N ASN A 42 15.90 -3.64 -1.29
CA ASN A 42 16.46 -2.78 -2.33
C ASN A 42 17.11 -1.50 -1.77
N SER A 43 17.30 -1.39 -0.45
CA SER A 43 18.04 -0.31 0.22
C SER A 43 17.48 1.10 -0.04
N TYR A 44 16.15 1.24 -0.06
CA TYR A 44 15.48 2.55 -0.07
C TYR A 44 14.47 2.67 1.07
N ALA A 45 14.20 3.91 1.50
CA ALA A 45 13.18 4.19 2.50
C ALA A 45 11.82 4.34 1.82
N LEU A 46 10.80 3.71 2.38
CA LEU A 46 9.41 3.79 1.91
C LEU A 46 8.52 4.29 3.03
N GLU A 47 7.71 5.29 2.72
CA GLU A 47 6.62 5.80 3.55
C GLU A 47 5.31 5.57 2.80
N ILE A 48 4.28 5.07 3.50
CA ILE A 48 2.99 4.74 2.92
C ILE A 48 1.94 5.61 3.59
N PHE A 49 1.18 6.34 2.78
CA PHE A 49 0.11 7.22 3.23
C PHE A 49 -1.18 6.87 2.51
N TYR A 50 -2.28 6.79 3.25
CA TYR A 50 -3.61 6.55 2.70
C TYR A 50 -4.46 7.81 2.85
N THR A 51 -5.17 8.17 1.78
CA THR A 51 -6.16 9.24 1.81
C THR A 51 -7.49 8.78 1.24
N HIS A 52 -8.58 9.28 1.81
CA HIS A 52 -9.93 9.13 1.28
C HIS A 52 -10.48 10.44 0.69
N SER A 53 -9.76 11.55 0.88
CA SER A 53 -10.15 12.88 0.45
C SER A 53 -9.19 13.40 -0.60
N GLU A 54 -9.75 14.04 -1.63
CA GLU A 54 -9.01 14.94 -2.51
C GLU A 54 -9.01 16.36 -1.91
N PRO A 55 -8.00 17.19 -2.21
CA PRO A 55 -7.96 18.60 -1.79
C PRO A 55 -9.10 19.45 -2.38
#